data_AF-A0AA41X6X6-F1
#
_entry.id   AF-A0AA41X6X6-F1
#
_cell.length_a   1.000
_cell.length_b   1.000
_cell.length_c   1.000
_cell.angle_alpha   90.00
_cell.angle_beta   90.00
_cell.angle_gamma   90.00
#
_symmetry.space_group_name_H-M   'P 1'
#
loop_
_entity.id
_entity.type
_entity.pdbx_description
1 polymer ?
#
loop_
_entity_poly.entity_id
_entity_poly.type
_entity_poly.pdbx_seq_one_letter_code
_entity_poly.pdbx_strand_id
1 'polypeptide(L)'
;MKANWEEIIVLGGEGGSITLYGLQKDGNWLFCRERNESALASLLDEEDWHLLTSQSECVGTWEEALALIEPYWMFLSPMHVHPAFREKMWTEVQQRGQEVWKKRGWERICVYGRPY
;
A
#
# COMPACT_ATOMS: atom_id res chain seq x y z
N MET A 1 -21.81 4.54 2.00
CA MET A 1 -21.42 3.64 3.11
C MET A 1 -20.02 4.02 3.54
N LYS A 2 -19.81 4.70 4.67
CA LYS A 2 -18.46 4.76 5.26
C LYS A 2 -18.40 3.66 6.31
N ALA A 3 -18.23 2.43 5.84
CA ALA A 3 -17.55 1.46 6.67
C ALA A 3 -16.17 2.08 7.00
N ASN A 4 -15.68 1.97 8.23
CA ASN A 4 -14.42 2.59 8.66
C ASN A 4 -13.24 1.91 7.96
N TRP A 5 -13.01 2.26 6.69
CA TRP A 5 -11.83 1.87 5.95
C TRP A 5 -10.64 2.67 6.46
N GLU A 6 -9.54 1.97 6.71
CA GLU A 6 -8.29 2.52 7.23
C GLU A 6 -7.17 2.26 6.23
N GLU A 7 -6.22 3.18 6.13
CA GLU A 7 -5.02 3.00 5.32
C GLU A 7 -4.08 2.01 6.02
N ILE A 8 -3.91 0.81 5.46
CA ILE A 8 -3.04 -0.22 6.01
C ILE A 8 -1.62 -0.03 5.53
N ILE A 9 -1.45 0.20 4.24
CA ILE A 9 -0.17 0.53 3.60
C ILE A 9 -0.43 1.63 2.58
N VAL A 10 0.41 2.68 2.59
CA VAL A 10 0.46 3.66 1.50
C VAL A 10 1.85 3.65 0.90
N LEU A 11 1.93 3.49 -0.42
CA LEU A 11 3.15 3.45 -1.20
C LEU A 11 3.14 4.58 -2.22
N GLY A 12 4.21 5.36 -2.26
CA GLY A 12 4.42 6.43 -3.24
C GLY A 12 5.35 6.00 -4.36
N GLY A 13 5.01 6.39 -5.58
CA GLY A 13 5.85 6.33 -6.78
C GLY A 13 5.70 7.60 -7.61
N GLU A 14 6.46 7.71 -8.71
CA GLU A 14 6.45 8.92 -9.55
C GLU A 14 5.06 9.24 -10.13
N GLY A 15 4.29 8.20 -10.51
CA GLY A 15 2.96 8.35 -11.08
C GLY A 15 1.86 8.64 -10.05
N GLY A 16 2.12 8.46 -8.75
CA GLY A 16 1.12 8.62 -7.69
C GLY A 16 1.31 7.61 -6.56
N SER A 17 0.25 6.88 -6.20
CA SER A 17 0.28 5.97 -5.05
C SER A 17 -0.48 4.66 -5.25
N ILE A 18 -0.06 3.67 -4.47
CA ILE A 18 -0.83 2.45 -4.20
C ILE A 18 -1.20 2.45 -2.71
N THR A 19 -2.49 2.36 -2.42
CA THR A 19 -3.02 2.29 -1.06
C THR A 19 -3.69 0.95 -0.84
N LEU A 20 -3.24 0.21 0.17
CA LEU A 20 -3.96 -0.95 0.68
C LEU A 20 -4.85 -0.48 1.82
N TYR A 21 -6.17 -0.51 1.63
CA TYR A 21 -7.15 -0.22 2.66
C TYR A 21 -7.54 -1.48 3.43
N GLY A 22 -7.96 -1.29 4.67
CA GLY A 22 -8.45 -2.34 5.55
C GLY A 22 -9.76 -1.92 6.19
N LEU A 23 -10.72 -2.83 6.26
CA LEU A 23 -11.96 -2.68 7.00
C LEU A 23 -12.03 -3.76 8.07
N GLN A 24 -12.13 -3.34 9.33
CA GLN A 24 -12.36 -4.27 10.42
C GLN A 24 -13.85 -4.61 10.52
N LYS A 25 -14.20 -5.89 10.40
CA LYS A 25 -15.57 -6.42 10.50
C LYS A 25 -15.56 -7.68 11.35
N ASP A 26 -16.33 -7.67 12.45
CA ASP A 26 -16.48 -8.82 13.36
C ASP A 26 -15.14 -9.42 13.84
N GLY A 27 -14.15 -8.54 14.08
CA GLY A 27 -12.80 -8.93 14.49
C GLY A 27 -11.86 -9.35 13.36
N ASN A 28 -12.37 -9.51 12.14
CA ASN A 28 -11.58 -9.84 10.95
C ASN A 28 -11.31 -8.60 10.10
N TRP A 29 -10.26 -8.67 9.28
CA TRP A 29 -9.94 -7.60 8.34
C TRP A 29 -10.34 -8.01 6.91
N LEU A 30 -10.93 -7.06 6.18
CA LEU A 30 -11.06 -7.13 4.73
C LEU A 30 -10.11 -6.10 4.12
N PHE A 31 -9.37 -6.48 3.09
CA PHE A 31 -8.39 -5.61 2.46
C PHE A 31 -8.72 -5.37 1.00
N CYS A 32 -8.56 -4.15 0.51
CA CYS A 32 -8.65 -3.88 -0.93
C CYS A 32 -7.61 -2.85 -1.31
N ARG A 33 -7.11 -2.92 -2.54
CA ARG A 33 -6.11 -2.00 -3.07
C ARG A 33 -6.79 -0.95 -3.92
N GLU A 34 -6.37 0.29 -3.72
CA GLU A 34 -6.56 1.39 -4.66
C GLU A 34 -5.22 1.75 -5.30
N ARG A 35 -5.23 1.94 -6.62
CA ARG A 35 -4.13 2.58 -7.35
C ARG A 35 -4.62 3.94 -7.80
N ASN A 36 -3.81 4.97 -7.56
CA ASN A 36 -4.06 6.33 -8.01
C ASN A 36 -2.81 6.86 -8.73
N GLU A 37 -2.90 7.02 -10.04
CA GLU A 37 -1.83 7.49 -10.92
C GLU A 37 -2.13 8.90 -11.47
N SER A 38 -2.97 9.68 -10.77
CA SER A 38 -3.44 10.99 -11.26
C SER A 38 -2.33 12.01 -11.50
N ALA A 39 -1.10 11.79 -10.99
CA ALA A 39 0.04 12.64 -11.33
C ALA A 39 0.43 12.55 -12.82
N LEU A 40 0.03 11.48 -13.51
CA LEU A 40 0.24 11.28 -14.94
C LEU A 40 -0.85 11.90 -15.82
N ALA A 41 -1.89 12.53 -15.26
CA ALA A 41 -3.01 13.07 -16.02
C ALA A 41 -2.60 14.07 -17.11
N SER A 42 -1.53 14.85 -16.86
CA SER A 42 -1.00 15.81 -17.84
C SER A 42 -0.34 15.18 -19.07
N LEU A 43 -0.11 13.86 -19.05
CA LEU A 43 0.49 13.08 -20.14
C LEU A 43 -0.55 12.31 -20.96
N LEU A 44 -1.83 12.38 -20.58
CA LEU A 44 -2.93 11.63 -21.19
C LEU A 44 -4.05 12.57 -21.64
N ASP A 45 -4.81 12.13 -22.64
CA ASP A 45 -6.05 12.78 -23.02
C ASP A 45 -7.12 12.60 -21.93
N GLU A 46 -8.05 13.56 -21.81
CA GLU A 46 -9.10 13.54 -20.78
C GLU A 46 -9.96 12.28 -20.83
N GLU A 47 -10.16 11.71 -22.02
CA GLU A 47 -10.92 10.48 -22.23
C GLU A 47 -10.28 9.27 -21.51
N ASP A 48 -8.95 9.29 -21.32
CA ASP A 48 -8.18 8.20 -20.70
C ASP A 48 -7.97 8.38 -19.18
N TRP A 49 -8.42 9.49 -18.59
CA TRP A 49 -8.22 9.75 -17.15
C TRP A 49 -8.86 8.69 -16.25
N HIS A 50 -9.89 7.99 -16.74
CA HIS A 50 -10.51 6.88 -16.03
C HIS A 50 -9.56 5.69 -15.76
N LEU A 51 -8.47 5.56 -16.52
CA LEU A 51 -7.45 4.52 -16.36
C LEU A 51 -6.46 4.81 -15.22
N LEU A 52 -6.39 6.07 -14.78
CA LEU A 52 -5.46 6.53 -13.75
C LEU A 52 -5.83 6.01 -12.36
N THR A 53 -7.09 5.62 -12.15
CA THR A 53 -7.55 5.09 -10.87
C THR A 53 -8.16 3.72 -11.03
N SER A 54 -7.82 2.78 -10.14
CA SER A 54 -8.47 1.47 -10.11
C SER A 54 -8.53 0.91 -8.70
N GLN A 55 -9.56 0.10 -8.44
CA GLN A 55 -9.73 -0.62 -7.18
C GLN A 55 -9.72 -2.12 -7.45
N SER A 56 -9.09 -2.89 -6.57
CA SER A 56 -9.17 -4.36 -6.61
C SER A 56 -10.44 -4.88 -5.93
N GLU A 57 -10.73 -6.16 -6.13
CA GLU A 57 -11.60 -6.89 -5.22
C GLU A 57 -11.00 -6.94 -3.80
N CYS A 58 -11.86 -7.17 -2.82
CA CYS A 58 -11.45 -7.23 -1.42
C CYS A 58 -11.18 -8.67 -0.98
N VAL A 59 -10.13 -8.86 -0.18
CA VAL A 59 -9.64 -10.15 0.29
C VAL A 59 -9.65 -10.24 1.82
N GLY A 60 -9.68 -11.45 2.38
CA GLY A 60 -9.90 -11.67 3.82
C GLY A 60 -8.64 -11.97 4.63
N THR A 61 -7.51 -12.21 3.97
CA THR A 61 -6.26 -12.60 4.63
C THR A 61 -5.14 -11.60 4.35
N TRP A 62 -4.13 -11.60 5.22
CA TRP A 62 -2.98 -10.70 5.08
C TRP A 62 -2.11 -11.06 3.88
N GLU A 63 -1.95 -12.35 3.62
CA GLU A 63 -1.17 -12.89 2.51
C GLU A 63 -1.78 -12.48 1.17
N GLU A 64 -3.10 -12.62 1.02
CA GLU A 64 -3.83 -12.12 -0.16
C GLU A 64 -3.73 -10.60 -0.27
N ALA A 65 -3.79 -9.87 0.84
CA ALA A 65 -3.69 -8.42 0.86
C ALA A 65 -2.32 -7.94 0.36
N LEU A 66 -1.24 -8.61 0.75
CA LEU A 66 0.10 -8.31 0.26
C LEU A 66 0.24 -8.65 -1.23
N ALA A 67 -0.39 -9.73 -1.69
CA ALA A 67 -0.43 -10.09 -3.12
C ALA A 67 -1.10 -9.02 -3.99
N LEU A 68 -2.04 -8.22 -3.44
CA LEU A 68 -2.66 -7.12 -4.18
C LEU A 68 -1.66 -6.02 -4.58
N ILE A 69 -0.57 -5.84 -3.82
CA ILE A 69 0.46 -4.80 -4.04
C ILE A 69 1.76 -5.35 -4.65
N GLU A 70 1.83 -6.65 -4.91
CA GLU A 70 2.93 -7.27 -5.64
C GLU A 70 2.91 -6.92 -7.14
N PRO A 71 4.07 -7.04 -7.83
CA PRO A 71 5.41 -7.34 -7.31
C PRO A 71 6.19 -6.09 -6.87
N TYR A 72 5.63 -4.90 -7.06
CA TYR A 72 6.41 -3.66 -7.08
C TYR A 72 6.55 -2.96 -5.73
N TRP A 73 5.86 -3.40 -4.68
CA TRP A 73 5.84 -2.68 -3.41
C TRP A 73 7.21 -2.41 -2.79
N MET A 74 8.19 -3.29 -3.00
CA MET A 74 9.58 -3.12 -2.55
C MET A 74 10.38 -2.06 -3.34
N PHE A 75 9.89 -1.67 -4.52
CA PHE A 75 10.47 -0.61 -5.36
C PHE A 75 9.81 0.75 -5.14
N LEU A 76 8.68 0.78 -4.42
CA LEU A 76 7.97 2.00 -4.07
C LEU A 76 8.43 2.52 -2.72
N SER A 77 8.24 3.82 -2.52
CA SER A 77 8.56 4.46 -1.24
C SER A 77 7.43 4.22 -0.24
N PRO A 78 7.67 3.56 0.91
CA PRO A 78 6.63 3.46 1.94
C PRO A 78 6.36 4.85 2.50
N MET A 79 5.09 5.23 2.54
CA MET A 79 4.62 6.51 3.10
C MET A 79 3.90 6.30 4.44
N HIS A 80 3.15 5.20 4.55
CA HIS A 80 2.40 4.85 5.76
C HIS A 80 2.33 3.34 5.93
N VAL A 81 2.38 2.88 7.19
CA VAL A 81 1.97 1.52 7.60
C VAL A 81 1.17 1.63 8.90
N HIS A 82 -0.04 1.08 8.87
CA HIS A 82 -0.93 1.07 10.02
C HIS A 82 -0.27 0.38 11.22
N PRO A 83 -0.37 0.92 12.45
CA PRO A 83 0.33 0.39 13.63
C PRO A 83 0.15 -1.12 13.85
N ALA A 84 -1.07 -1.64 13.66
CA ALA A 84 -1.37 -3.07 13.83
C ALA A 84 -0.67 -4.00 12.83
N PHE A 85 -0.12 -3.45 11.74
CA PHE A 85 0.51 -4.22 10.65
C PHE A 85 2.00 -3.98 10.52
N ARG A 86 2.60 -3.06 11.30
CA ARG A 86 4.02 -2.72 11.23
C ARG A 86 4.94 -3.92 11.42
N GLU A 87 4.67 -4.77 12.41
CA GLU A 87 5.48 -5.95 12.69
C GLU A 87 5.40 -6.98 11.56
N LYS A 88 4.18 -7.27 11.09
CA LYS A 88 3.94 -8.16 9.94
C LYS A 88 4.67 -7.67 8.70
N MET A 89 4.51 -6.39 8.38
CA MET A 89 5.15 -5.77 7.23
C MET A 89 6.68 -5.75 7.35
N TRP A 90 7.21 -5.46 8.55
CA TRP A 90 8.66 -5.49 8.77
C TRP A 90 9.24 -6.88 8.57
N THR A 91 8.51 -7.92 8.97
CA THR A 91 8.90 -9.31 8.76
C THR A 91 9.02 -9.61 7.25
N GLU A 92 8.03 -9.21 6.45
CA GLU A 92 8.07 -9.36 4.98
C GLU A 92 9.26 -8.60 4.36
N VAL A 93 9.53 -7.37 4.81
CA VAL A 93 10.68 -6.57 4.35
C VAL A 93 12.00 -7.25 4.69
N GLN A 94 12.11 -7.85 5.87
CA GLN A 94 13.33 -8.57 6.27
C GLN A 94 13.56 -9.81 5.42
N GLN A 95 12.50 -10.57 5.13
CA GLN A 95 12.58 -11.81 4.34
C GLN A 95 12.88 -11.54 2.86
N ARG A 96 12.30 -10.48 2.28
CA ARG A 96 12.33 -10.23 0.83
C ARG A 96 13.28 -9.11 0.41
N GLY A 97 13.60 -8.20 1.32
CA GLY A 97 14.55 -7.12 1.04
C GLY A 97 15.97 -7.66 0.95
N GLN A 98 16.52 -7.65 -0.26
CA GLN A 98 17.92 -8.02 -0.48
C GLN A 98 18.87 -6.84 -0.25
N GLU A 99 18.41 -5.62 -0.55
CA GLU A 99 19.25 -4.42 -0.51
C GLU A 99 18.94 -3.52 0.69
N VAL A 100 19.99 -3.06 1.38
CA VAL A 100 19.89 -2.23 2.58
C VAL A 100 19.17 -0.90 2.32
N TRP A 101 19.42 -0.26 1.17
CA TRP A 101 18.81 1.03 0.85
C TRP A 101 17.29 0.93 0.67
N LYS A 102 16.79 -0.20 0.12
CA LYS A 102 15.35 -0.47 0.03
C LYS A 102 14.71 -0.62 1.41
N LYS A 103 15.45 -1.14 2.41
CA LYS A 103 14.92 -1.36 3.77
C LYS A 103 14.80 -0.09 4.62
N ARG A 104 15.58 0.96 4.36
CA ARG A 104 15.65 2.14 5.24
C ARG A 104 14.31 2.85 5.42
N GLY A 105 13.55 3.05 4.35
CA GLY A 105 12.21 3.67 4.42
C GLY A 105 11.25 2.82 5.26
N TRP A 106 11.28 1.51 5.02
CA TRP A 106 10.46 0.54 5.76
C TRP A 106 10.84 0.46 7.24
N GLU A 107 12.13 0.47 7.58
CA GLU A 107 12.60 0.47 8.97
C GLU A 107 12.06 1.69 9.72
N ARG A 108 12.15 2.87 9.09
CA ARG A 108 11.68 4.13 9.68
C ARG A 108 10.20 4.09 10.06
N ILE A 109 9.38 3.53 9.19
CA ILE A 109 7.93 3.49 9.39
C ILE A 109 7.53 2.32 10.29
N CYS A 110 8.05 1.12 10.04
CA CYS A 110 7.62 -0.08 10.76
C CYS A 110 8.24 -0.17 12.16
N VAL A 111 9.52 0.20 12.33
CA VAL A 111 10.22 0.08 13.62
C VAL A 111 10.04 1.34 14.45
N TYR A 112 10.27 2.51 13.86
CA TYR A 112 10.26 3.78 14.61
C TYR A 112 8.93 4.54 14.53
N GLY A 113 7.99 4.12 13.67
CA GLY A 113 6.69 4.76 13.53
C GLY A 113 6.72 6.18 12.98
N ARG A 114 7.77 6.55 12.24
CA ARG A 114 7.96 7.91 11.72
C ARG A 114 7.78 7.95 10.20
N PRO A 115 6.67 8.50 9.66
CA PRO A 115 6.59 8.81 8.23
C PRO A 115 7.63 9.88 7.85
N TYR A 116 7.93 10.02 6.55
CA TYR A 116 8.87 11.03 6.05
C TYR A 116 8.45 12.45 6.43
#